data_AF-A0A920JBP9-F1
#
_entry.id   AF-A0A920JBP9-F1
#
_cell.length_a   1.000
_cell.length_b   1.000
_cell.length_c   1.000
_cell.angle_alpha   90.00
_cell.angle_beta   90.00
_cell.angle_gamma   90.00
#
_symmetry.space_group_name_H-M   'P 1'
#
loop_
_entity.id
_entity.type
_entity.pdbx_description
1 polymer ?
#
loop_
_entity_poly.entity_id
_entity_poly.type
_entity_poly.pdbx_seq_one_letter_code
_entity_poly.pdbx_strand_id
1 'polypeptide(L)'
;MTDGCRLSARIWLPEDSQENPFFLRFWNTFPYRKNDGTALRDSLIHPYFAGHGYAAVRVDLRGSGDSGGNFLEGEYLQQELEEESKFGMDFKAKLV
;
A
#
# COMPACT_ATOMS: atom_id res chain seq x y z
N MET A 1 13.34 -1.70 -0.34
CA MET A 1 13.97 -0.39 -0.63
C MET A 1 15.46 -0.54 -0.39
N THR A 2 16.30 0.05 -1.24
CA THR A 2 17.76 -0.12 -1.22
C THR A 2 18.42 0.44 0.04
N ASP A 3 17.71 1.27 0.79
CA ASP A 3 18.17 1.93 2.00
C ASP A 3 17.68 1.26 3.31
N GLY A 4 17.05 0.09 3.23
CA GLY A 4 16.63 -0.68 4.40
C GLY A 4 15.39 -0.13 5.13
N CYS A 5 14.73 0.89 4.58
CA CYS A 5 13.51 1.42 5.13
C CYS A 5 12.38 0.38 5.13
N ARG A 6 11.66 0.31 6.25
CA ARG A 6 10.47 -0.53 6.42
C ARG A 6 9.23 0.35 6.34
N LEU A 7 8.39 0.05 5.36
CA LEU A 7 7.08 0.68 5.21
C LEU A 7 6.00 -0.17 5.90
N SER A 8 5.07 0.49 6.56
CA SER A 8 3.92 -0.13 7.20
C SER A 8 2.74 -0.14 6.23
N ALA A 9 2.08 -1.29 6.11
CA ALA A 9 0.96 -1.47 5.19
C ALA A 9 -0.23 -2.12 5.88
N ARG A 10 -1.43 -1.78 5.42
CA ARG A 10 -2.67 -2.53 5.66
C ARG A 10 -3.11 -3.16 4.34
N ILE A 11 -3.38 -4.45 4.39
CA ILE A 11 -3.76 -5.25 3.23
C ILE A 11 -5.14 -5.83 3.48
N TRP A 12 -6.02 -5.72 2.48
CA TRP A 12 -7.27 -6.46 2.43
C TRP A 12 -7.13 -7.50 1.34
N LEU A 13 -7.10 -8.77 1.74
CA LEU A 13 -6.97 -9.91 0.83
C LEU A 13 -8.30 -10.63 0.71
N PRO A 14 -8.65 -11.11 -0.50
CA PRO A 14 -9.68 -12.13 -0.66
C PRO A 14 -9.24 -13.48 -0.06
N GLU A 15 -10.22 -14.34 0.27
CA GLU A 15 -9.94 -15.67 0.85
C GLU A 15 -9.18 -16.59 -0.12
N ASP A 16 -9.45 -16.48 -1.42
CA ASP A 16 -8.77 -17.24 -2.48
C ASP A 16 -7.44 -16.60 -2.93
N SER A 17 -6.86 -15.71 -2.10
CA SER A 17 -5.64 -14.96 -2.44
C SER A 17 -4.40 -15.80 -2.70
N GLN A 18 -4.36 -17.04 -2.20
CA GLN A 18 -3.27 -17.97 -2.46
C GLN A 18 -3.38 -18.64 -3.84
N GLU A 19 -4.59 -18.72 -4.41
CA GLU A 19 -4.86 -19.47 -5.63
C GLU A 19 -4.97 -18.57 -6.88
N ASN A 20 -5.16 -17.26 -6.69
CA ASN A 20 -5.51 -16.37 -7.79
C ASN A 20 -4.74 -15.03 -7.79
N PRO A 21 -3.43 -14.99 -8.15
CA PRO A 21 -2.55 -13.84 -7.92
C PRO A 21 -2.86 -12.56 -8.72
N PHE A 22 -3.88 -12.55 -9.58
CA PHE A 22 -4.25 -11.44 -10.48
C PHE A 22 -5.02 -10.30 -9.79
N PHE A 23 -4.61 -9.93 -8.58
CA PHE A 23 -5.29 -8.90 -7.80
C PHE A 23 -5.05 -7.50 -8.34
N LEU A 24 -6.13 -6.86 -8.80
CA LEU A 24 -6.13 -5.46 -9.19
C LEU A 24 -5.92 -4.60 -7.93
N ARG A 25 -4.77 -3.93 -7.90
CA ARG A 25 -4.24 -3.30 -6.70
C ARG A 25 -4.57 -1.81 -6.67
N PHE A 26 -5.45 -1.42 -5.77
CA PHE A 26 -5.57 0.00 -5.40
C PHE A 26 -4.42 0.35 -4.46
N TRP A 27 -3.50 1.18 -4.98
CA TRP A 27 -2.41 1.76 -4.23
C TRP A 27 -2.71 3.23 -3.99
N ASN A 28 -2.85 3.59 -2.72
CA ASN A 28 -3.19 4.94 -2.29
C ASN A 28 -2.08 5.47 -1.38
N THR A 29 -0.98 5.95 -1.96
CA THR A 29 -0.05 6.87 -1.30
C THR A 29 -0.66 8.25 -1.32
N PHE A 30 -1.55 8.48 -0.37
CA PHE A 30 -2.00 9.83 -0.06
C PHE A 30 -1.11 10.37 1.06
N PRO A 31 -1.02 11.70 1.23
CA PRO A 31 -0.37 12.31 2.40
C PRO A 31 -1.01 11.88 3.74
N TYR A 32 -2.14 11.17 3.68
CA TYR A 32 -2.87 10.63 4.81
C TYR A 32 -2.41 9.21 5.16
N ARG A 33 -1.99 9.05 6.43
CA ARG A 33 -1.57 7.76 6.99
C ARG A 33 -2.71 6.74 6.93
N LYS A 34 -2.37 5.45 6.86
CA LYS A 34 -3.28 4.30 6.80
C LYS A 34 -4.27 4.24 7.96
N ASN A 35 -3.95 4.92 9.08
CA ASN A 35 -4.75 4.95 10.30
C ASN A 35 -5.45 6.31 10.54
N ASP A 36 -5.31 7.28 9.64
CA ASP A 36 -5.89 8.62 9.81
C ASP A 36 -7.34 8.68 9.30
N GLY A 37 -7.86 9.88 8.98
CA GLY A 37 -9.27 10.12 8.66
C GLY A 37 -9.84 9.30 7.50
N THR A 38 -9.01 8.74 6.61
CA THR A 38 -9.48 7.84 5.54
C THR A 38 -9.62 6.39 5.98
N ALA A 39 -9.13 6.01 7.17
CA ALA A 39 -9.11 4.62 7.63
C ALA A 39 -10.53 4.01 7.73
N LEU A 40 -11.51 4.78 8.21
CA LEU A 40 -12.90 4.32 8.30
C LEU A 40 -13.48 4.05 6.90
N ARG A 41 -13.30 4.99 5.97
CA ARG A 41 -13.73 4.83 4.58
C ARG A 41 -13.07 3.61 3.94
N ASP A 42 -11.76 3.48 4.09
CA ASP A 42 -10.98 2.36 3.56
C ASP A 42 -11.46 1.02 4.15
N SER A 43 -11.85 0.99 5.42
CA SER A 43 -12.43 -0.21 6.07
C SER A 43 -13.83 -0.59 5.58
N LEU A 44 -14.57 0.33 4.93
CA LEU A 44 -15.87 0.05 4.34
C LEU A 44 -15.73 -0.40 2.88
N ILE A 45 -14.82 0.23 2.13
CA ILE A 45 -14.70 0.06 0.69
C ILE A 45 -13.81 -1.15 0.34
N HIS A 46 -12.67 -1.33 1.01
CA HIS A 46 -11.70 -2.35 0.61
C HIS A 46 -12.16 -3.79 0.89
N PRO A 47 -12.90 -4.11 1.97
CA PRO A 47 -13.49 -5.44 2.13
C PRO A 47 -14.51 -5.79 1.05
N TYR A 48 -15.26 -4.81 0.53
CA TYR A 48 -16.18 -5.04 -0.59
C TYR A 48 -15.42 -5.53 -1.82
N PHE A 49 -14.29 -4.87 -2.16
CA PHE A 49 -13.44 -5.29 -3.27
C PHE A 49 -12.77 -6.64 -3.01
N ALA A 50 -12.30 -6.90 -1.79
CA ALA A 50 -11.79 -8.22 -1.39
C ALA A 50 -12.85 -9.32 -1.55
N GLY A 51 -14.11 -9.07 -1.19
CA GLY A 51 -15.20 -10.02 -1.44
C GLY A 51 -15.45 -10.35 -2.92
N HIS A 52 -14.95 -9.53 -3.84
CA HIS A 52 -15.06 -9.73 -5.29
C HIS A 52 -13.73 -10.19 -5.94
N GLY A 53 -12.77 -10.65 -5.13
CA GLY A 53 -11.50 -11.16 -5.65
C GLY A 53 -10.47 -10.07 -5.98
N TYR A 54 -10.55 -8.90 -5.34
CA TYR A 54 -9.56 -7.82 -5.50
C TYR A 54 -8.79 -7.56 -4.21
N ALA A 55 -7.46 -7.62 -4.26
CA ALA A 55 -6.64 -7.21 -3.12
C ALA A 55 -6.40 -5.69 -3.13
N ALA A 56 -6.68 -5.04 -1.99
CA ALA A 56 -6.36 -3.64 -1.78
C ALA A 56 -5.19 -3.49 -0.81
N VAL A 57 -4.30 -2.53 -1.06
CA VAL A 57 -3.14 -2.27 -0.18
C VAL A 57 -3.03 -0.78 0.10
N ARG A 58 -3.09 -0.42 1.37
CA ARG A 58 -2.81 0.93 1.84
C ARG A 58 -1.46 0.95 2.54
N VAL A 59 -0.57 1.85 2.15
CA VAL A 59 0.79 1.95 2.70
C VAL A 59 1.01 3.32 3.28
N ASP A 60 1.66 3.36 4.44
CA ASP A 60 2.19 4.58 5.02
C ASP A 60 3.44 5.00 4.25
N LEU A 61 3.48 6.25 3.81
CA LEU A 61 4.67 6.85 3.21
C LEU A 61 5.85 6.77 4.18
N ARG A 62 7.05 6.76 3.63
CA ARG A 62 8.29 6.83 4.40
C ARG A 62 8.27 8.01 5.38
N GLY A 63 8.71 7.77 6.61
CA GLY A 63 8.75 8.80 7.65
C GLY A 63 7.37 9.29 8.09
N SER A 64 6.29 8.62 7.69
CA SER A 64 4.91 8.93 8.03
C SER A 64 4.23 7.73 8.67
N GLY A 65 3.36 7.99 9.65
CA GLY A 65 2.60 6.96 10.35
C GLY A 65 3.48 5.94 11.06
N ASP A 66 3.27 4.67 10.73
CA ASP A 66 4.03 3.56 11.31
C ASP A 66 5.25 3.17 10.44
N SER A 67 5.49 3.89 9.33
CA SER A 67 6.64 3.64 8.47
C SER A 67 7.90 4.30 9.00
N GLY A 68 9.03 3.61 8.87
CA GLY A 68 10.33 4.16 9.21
C GLY A 68 10.89 5.11 8.14
N GLY A 69 12.11 5.57 8.36
CA GLY A 69 12.85 6.43 7.43
C GLY A 69 12.63 7.93 7.69
N ASN A 70 13.30 8.76 6.88
CA ASN A 70 13.24 10.20 7.02
C ASN A 70 11.91 10.75 6.52
N PHE A 71 11.36 11.72 7.24
CA PHE A 71 10.21 12.50 6.78
C PHE A 71 10.56 13.22 5.47
N LEU A 72 9.65 13.17 4.50
CA LEU A 72 9.78 13.89 3.25
C LEU A 72 8.96 15.18 3.35
N GLU A 73 9.63 16.33 3.17
CA GLU A 73 8.98 17.64 3.18
C GLU A 73 8.36 17.93 1.79
N GLY A 74 7.23 17.30 1.50
CA GLY A 74 6.48 17.53 0.25
C GLY A 74 5.37 16.51 0.02
N GLU A 75 4.54 16.80 -0.97
CA GLU A 75 3.56 15.85 -1.50
C GLU A 75 3.90 15.55 -2.96
N TYR A 76 3.76 14.30 -3.40
CA TYR A 76 4.04 13.87 -4.78
C TYR A 76 5.49 14.10 -5.21
N LEU A 77 6.43 13.87 -4.30
CA LEU A 77 7.84 13.98 -4.62
C LEU A 77 8.22 12.88 -5.61
N GLN A 78 9.15 13.20 -6.51
CA GLN A 78 9.60 12.23 -7.50
C GLN A 78 10.18 10.95 -6.88
N GLN A 79 10.79 11.07 -5.69
CA GLN A 79 11.24 9.92 -4.91
C GLN A 79 10.07 9.02 -4.48
N GLU A 80 8.92 9.58 -4.09
CA GLU A 80 7.74 8.79 -3.71
C GLU A 80 7.24 8.01 -4.94
N LEU A 81 7.09 8.66 -6.09
CA LEU A 81 6.66 8.02 -7.33
C LEU A 81 7.61 6.90 -7.79
N GLU A 82 8.92 7.09 -7.64
CA GLU A 82 9.93 6.08 -7.95
C GLU A 82 9.90 4.89 -6.98
N GLU A 83 9.71 5.16 -5.69
CA GLU A 83 9.56 4.15 -4.64
C GLU A 83 8.27 3.34 -4.83
N GLU A 84 7.16 3.99 -5.19
CA GLU A 84 5.89 3.38 -5.55
C GLU A 84 6.03 2.42 -6.74
N SER A 85 6.68 2.89 -7.82
CA SER A 85 6.92 2.09 -9.02
C SER A 85 7.73 0.83 -8.72
N LYS A 86 8.84 0.99 -7.95
CA LYS A 86 9.68 -0.14 -7.52
C LYS A 86 8.93 -1.13 -6.63
N PHE A 87 8.16 -0.64 -5.66
CA PHE A 87 7.36 -1.50 -4.78
C PHE A 87 6.30 -2.27 -5.58
N GLY A 88 5.64 -1.62 -6.54
CA GLY A 88 4.66 -2.25 -7.42
C GLY A 88 5.25 -3.44 -8.20
N MET A 89 6.49 -3.31 -8.67
CA MET A 89 7.21 -4.38 -9.37
C MET A 89 7.64 -5.51 -8.42
N ASP A 90 8.27 -5.19 -7.28
CA ASP A 90 8.77 -6.19 -6.33
C ASP A 90 7.64 -6.98 -5.65
N PHE A 91 6.50 -6.36 -5.39
CA PHE A 91 5.35 -7.03 -4.79
C PHE A 91 4.67 -7.99 -5.76
N LYS A 92 4.60 -7.64 -7.05
CA LYS A 92 4.18 -8.58 -8.10
C LYS A 92 5.08 -9.81 -8.15
N ALA A 93 6.39 -9.63 -7.94
CA ALA A 93 7.34 -10.74 -7.97
C ALA A 93 7.29 -11.68 -6.75
N LYS A 94 6.72 -11.23 -5.61
CA LYS A 94 6.63 -12.04 -4.37
C LYS A 94 5.29 -12.75 -4.16
N LEU A 95 4.30 -12.44 -4.97
CA LEU A 95 2.96 -13.06 -4.92
C LEU A 95 2.72 -14.07 -6.04
N VAL A 96 3.75 -14.38 -6.83
CA VAL A 96 3.76 -15.43 -7.86
C VAL A 96 4.67 -16.55 -7.42
#